data_AF-A0A6A6TD52-F1
#
_entry.id   AF-A0A6A6TD52-F1
#
_cell.length_a   1.000
_cell.length_b   1.000
_cell.length_c   1.000
_cell.angle_alpha   90.00
_cell.angle_beta   90.00
_cell.angle_gamma   90.00
#
_symmetry.space_group_name_H-M   'P 1'
#
loop_
_entity.id
_entity.type
_entity.pdbx_description
1 polymer ?
#
loop_
_entity_poly.entity_id
_entity_poly.type
_entity_poly.pdbx_seq_one_letter_code
_entity_poly.pdbx_strand_id
1 'polypeptide(L)'
;MERPCCPPPPDVHTYTWKCSHLYCWCRSYFWGDEPDFYKIWYLVVAAFLVIYFLWAYRRQIQLEEETDIEETKEAAYRRSWKSDRWPSIIGLVEAYFMGKISWAPWNGDSIRERWADKRPMKRFWRAGIIPLHIQPGGCGTYKKTDWKWWKWSFEFPKWMQSKQRAHFVFIIPHYDGLRKKTSHPEHDAARQDFLYYLLAQYEYPVSVSYWNGMHEPLGQASSETQSGPADYPLECGAQSRFKYLLPFKRDRVLAKGLGEEIPQLDHYILDSYTQLPLVSRQAHAVVRVEALDYTPQRLDLWVYDCARTAGLADIWAEDELSRQLGGILQATGLYTGSLW
;
A
#
# COMPACT_ATOMS: atom_id res chain seq x y z
N MET A 1 21.83 31.38 -53.72
CA MET A 1 21.96 30.20 -52.83
C MET A 1 21.08 29.11 -53.40
N GLU A 2 21.75 28.01 -53.72
CA GLU A 2 21.39 27.01 -54.72
C GLU A 2 20.25 26.10 -54.25
N ARG A 3 19.29 25.88 -55.15
CA ARG A 3 18.24 24.87 -54.99
C ARG A 3 18.82 23.52 -55.41
N PRO A 4 18.68 22.44 -54.63
CA PRO A 4 19.14 21.13 -55.05
C PRO A 4 18.29 20.62 -56.22
N CYS A 5 18.96 20.32 -57.33
CA CYS A 5 18.39 19.69 -58.51
C CYS A 5 17.88 18.29 -58.15
N CYS A 6 16.63 18.01 -58.52
CA CYS A 6 16.05 16.67 -58.49
C CYS A 6 16.85 15.70 -59.37
N PRO A 7 17.09 14.45 -58.93
CA PRO A 7 17.55 13.42 -59.85
C PRO A 7 16.43 13.04 -60.83
N PRO A 8 16.77 12.65 -62.07
CA PRO A 8 15.79 12.16 -63.04
C PRO A 8 15.17 10.85 -62.57
N PRO A 9 13.92 10.54 -62.99
CA PRO A 9 13.29 9.27 -62.68
C PRO A 9 14.09 8.12 -63.32
N PRO A 10 14.26 6.98 -62.64
CA PRO A 10 14.91 5.83 -63.22
C PRO A 10 14.08 5.29 -64.39
N ASP A 11 14.78 4.95 -65.47
CA ASP A 11 14.25 4.38 -66.69
C ASP A 11 13.35 3.17 -66.42
N VAL A 12 12.17 3.24 -67.00
CA VAL A 12 11.19 2.16 -67.09
C VAL A 12 11.74 1.11 -68.05
N HIS A 13 12.67 0.29 -67.59
CA HIS A 13 12.97 -0.97 -68.24
C HIS A 13 11.96 -2.02 -67.80
N THR A 14 11.05 -2.26 -68.73
CA THR A 14 10.17 -3.41 -68.87
C THR A 14 10.88 -4.74 -68.54
N TYR A 15 10.80 -5.16 -67.28
CA TYR A 15 10.95 -6.57 -66.91
C TYR A 15 9.62 -7.30 -67.13
N THR A 16 9.24 -7.41 -68.40
CA THR A 16 8.35 -8.50 -68.80
C THR A 16 9.22 -9.74 -68.99
N TRP A 17 8.70 -10.90 -68.59
CA TRP A 17 9.28 -12.25 -68.75
C TRP A 17 10.26 -12.72 -67.68
N LYS A 18 9.70 -13.23 -66.57
CA LYS A 18 9.90 -14.63 -66.10
C LYS A 18 9.01 -15.01 -64.90
N CYS A 19 7.74 -14.59 -64.89
CA CYS A 19 6.77 -15.04 -63.88
C CYS A 19 5.96 -16.29 -64.28
N SER A 20 6.29 -16.98 -65.38
CA SER A 20 5.58 -18.19 -65.80
C SER A 20 6.16 -19.50 -65.26
N HIS A 21 7.42 -19.52 -64.80
CA HIS A 21 8.03 -20.76 -64.27
C HIS A 21 7.99 -20.89 -62.74
N LEU A 22 7.96 -19.79 -61.97
CA LEU A 22 7.74 -19.89 -60.51
C LEU A 22 6.29 -20.21 -60.13
N TYR A 23 5.32 -19.80 -60.96
CA TYR A 23 3.91 -20.15 -60.73
C TYR A 23 3.59 -21.63 -61.01
N CYS A 24 4.36 -22.31 -61.88
CA CYS A 24 4.19 -23.75 -62.09
C CYS A 24 4.89 -24.60 -61.02
N TRP A 25 6.01 -24.15 -60.46
CA TRP A 25 6.71 -24.89 -59.40
C TRP A 25 6.02 -24.76 -58.03
N CYS A 26 5.45 -23.59 -57.70
CA CYS A 26 4.62 -23.48 -56.49
C CYS A 26 3.26 -24.18 -56.63
N ARG A 27 2.76 -24.42 -57.85
CA ARG A 27 1.46 -25.10 -58.03
C ARG A 27 1.57 -26.63 -57.99
N SER A 28 2.69 -27.23 -58.40
CA SER A 28 2.86 -28.69 -58.29
C SER A 28 3.31 -29.17 -56.91
N TYR A 29 3.89 -28.30 -56.07
CA TYR A 29 4.27 -28.65 -54.69
C TYR A 29 3.16 -28.39 -53.66
N PHE A 30 2.17 -27.54 -53.98
CA PHE A 30 1.03 -27.27 -53.10
C PHE A 30 -0.26 -28.02 -53.47
N TRP A 31 -0.32 -28.64 -54.66
CA TRP A 31 -1.50 -29.35 -55.17
C TRP A 31 -1.14 -30.74 -55.72
N GLY A 32 -0.05 -31.34 -55.25
CA GLY A 32 0.12 -32.78 -55.38
C GLY A 32 -0.97 -33.46 -54.53
N ASP A 33 -1.67 -34.42 -55.13
CA ASP A 33 -2.76 -35.21 -54.54
C ASP A 33 -2.31 -36.04 -53.31
N GLU A 34 -1.88 -35.38 -52.23
CA GLU A 34 -1.88 -35.96 -50.88
C GLU A 34 -3.02 -35.33 -50.08
N PRO A 35 -4.28 -35.70 -50.37
CA PRO A 35 -5.45 -35.19 -49.66
C PRO A 35 -5.46 -35.50 -48.15
N ASP A 36 -4.46 -36.21 -47.65
CA ASP A 36 -4.40 -36.67 -46.28
C ASP A 36 -3.47 -35.81 -45.40
N PHE A 37 -2.50 -35.08 -45.97
CA PHE A 37 -1.58 -34.25 -45.17
C PHE A 37 -2.31 -33.09 -44.46
N TYR A 38 -3.19 -32.37 -45.17
CA TYR A 38 -3.97 -31.30 -44.55
C TYR A 38 -4.96 -31.83 -43.51
N LYS A 39 -5.54 -33.03 -43.73
CA LYS A 39 -6.45 -33.67 -42.76
C LYS A 39 -5.72 -33.99 -41.45
N ILE A 40 -4.50 -34.53 -41.53
CA ILE A 40 -3.67 -34.79 -40.36
C ILE A 40 -3.36 -33.49 -39.62
N TRP A 41 -3.00 -32.42 -40.34
CA TRP A 41 -2.77 -31.11 -39.71
C TRP A 41 -4.01 -30.52 -39.03
N TYR A 42 -5.19 -30.62 -39.65
CA TYR A 42 -6.44 -30.19 -39.03
C TYR A 42 -6.72 -30.97 -37.73
N LEU A 43 -6.47 -32.28 -37.72
CA LEU A 43 -6.61 -33.09 -36.50
C LEU A 43 -5.62 -32.67 -35.40
N VAL A 44 -4.37 -32.38 -35.76
CA VAL A 44 -3.34 -31.92 -34.80
C VAL A 44 -3.72 -30.56 -34.22
N VAL A 45 -4.13 -29.61 -35.06
CA VAL A 45 -4.55 -28.27 -34.59
C VAL A 45 -5.83 -28.36 -33.75
N ALA A 46 -6.81 -29.16 -34.17
CA ALA A 46 -8.03 -29.39 -33.40
C ALA A 46 -7.71 -30.01 -32.03
N ALA A 47 -6.83 -31.02 -31.99
CA ALA A 47 -6.38 -31.64 -30.74
C ALA A 47 -5.66 -30.61 -29.85
N PHE A 48 -4.77 -29.78 -30.40
CA PHE A 48 -4.08 -28.73 -29.65
C PHE A 48 -5.05 -27.69 -29.08
N LEU A 49 -6.03 -27.25 -29.87
CA LEU A 49 -7.06 -26.31 -29.42
C LEU A 49 -7.93 -26.91 -28.31
N VAL A 50 -8.30 -28.18 -28.42
CA VAL A 50 -9.04 -28.90 -27.35
C VAL A 50 -8.20 -29.01 -26.08
N ILE A 51 -6.91 -29.37 -26.18
CA ILE A 51 -6.00 -29.44 -25.04
C ILE A 51 -5.83 -28.07 -24.38
N TYR A 52 -5.60 -27.03 -25.18
CA TYR A 52 -5.48 -25.65 -24.69
C TYR A 52 -6.77 -25.18 -24.00
N PHE A 53 -7.93 -25.46 -24.60
CA PHE A 53 -9.23 -25.13 -24.01
C PHE A 53 -9.46 -25.85 -22.69
N LEU A 54 -9.17 -27.15 -22.60
CA LEU A 54 -9.27 -27.92 -21.36
C LEU A 54 -8.31 -27.41 -20.29
N TRP A 55 -7.09 -27.03 -20.66
CA TRP A 55 -6.12 -26.42 -19.76
C TRP A 55 -6.58 -25.06 -19.25
N ALA A 56 -7.04 -24.17 -20.15
CA ALA A 56 -7.54 -22.85 -19.80
C ALA A 56 -8.80 -22.94 -18.91
N TYR A 57 -9.71 -23.86 -19.21
CA TYR A 57 -10.90 -24.11 -18.41
C TYR A 57 -10.56 -24.61 -17.00
N ARG A 58 -9.66 -25.60 -16.88
CA ARG A 58 -9.15 -26.05 -15.56
C ARG A 58 -8.48 -24.92 -14.79
N ARG A 59 -7.68 -24.10 -15.47
CA ARG A 59 -7.02 -22.95 -14.86
C ARG A 59 -8.04 -21.93 -14.35
N GLN A 60 -9.11 -21.70 -15.09
CA GLN A 60 -10.19 -20.82 -14.66
C GLN A 60 -10.89 -21.35 -13.41
N ILE A 61 -11.25 -22.65 -13.37
CA ILE A 61 -11.84 -23.27 -12.16
C ILE A 61 -10.92 -23.12 -10.95
N GLN A 62 -9.62 -23.39 -11.12
CA GLN A 62 -8.65 -23.22 -10.04
C GLN A 62 -8.57 -21.78 -9.54
N LEU A 63 -8.59 -20.81 -10.45
CA LEU A 63 -8.59 -19.39 -10.09
C LEU A 63 -9.88 -18.99 -9.37
N GLU A 64 -11.03 -19.51 -9.79
CA GLU A 64 -12.32 -19.28 -9.14
C GLU A 64 -12.33 -19.87 -7.71
N GLU A 65 -11.86 -21.11 -7.53
CA GLU A 65 -11.71 -21.73 -6.21
C GLU A 65 -10.72 -20.96 -5.32
N GLU A 66 -9.58 -20.52 -5.88
CA GLU A 66 -8.61 -19.68 -5.16
C GLU A 66 -9.25 -18.35 -4.72
N THR A 67 -10.01 -17.68 -5.60
CA THR A 67 -10.70 -16.44 -5.26
C THR A 67 -11.77 -16.64 -4.18
N ASP A 68 -12.57 -17.69 -4.26
CA ASP A 68 -13.61 -17.99 -3.25
C ASP A 68 -12.99 -18.24 -1.87
N ILE A 69 -11.85 -18.95 -1.83
CA ILE A 69 -11.09 -19.19 -0.61
C ILE A 69 -10.53 -17.87 -0.05
N GLU A 70 -9.96 -17.02 -0.91
CA GLU A 70 -9.43 -15.71 -0.52
C GLU A 70 -10.52 -14.78 0.00
N GLU A 71 -11.67 -14.69 -0.68
CA GLU A 71 -12.83 -13.91 -0.25
C GLU A 71 -13.38 -14.39 1.09
N THR A 72 -13.47 -15.71 1.28
CA THR A 72 -13.92 -16.30 2.56
C THR A 72 -12.96 -15.98 3.69
N LYS A 73 -11.65 -16.06 3.44
CA LYS A 73 -10.61 -15.68 4.41
C LYS A 73 -10.67 -14.19 4.73
N GLU A 74 -10.81 -13.33 3.72
CA GLU A 74 -10.92 -11.89 3.90
C GLU A 74 -12.17 -11.54 4.73
N ALA A 75 -13.32 -12.15 4.44
CA ALA A 75 -14.54 -11.97 5.21
C ALA A 75 -14.38 -12.42 6.67
N ALA A 76 -13.60 -13.48 6.93
CA ALA A 76 -13.26 -13.90 8.29
C ALA A 76 -12.34 -12.90 9.00
N TYR A 77 -11.30 -12.39 8.32
CA TYR A 77 -10.44 -11.32 8.87
C TYR A 77 -11.25 -10.06 9.18
N ARG A 78 -12.10 -9.59 8.26
CA ARG A 78 -13.01 -8.45 8.47
C ARG A 78 -13.86 -8.61 9.73
N ARG A 79 -14.34 -9.82 10.03
CA ARG A 79 -15.05 -10.12 11.27
C ARG A 79 -14.14 -10.04 12.51
N SER A 80 -12.90 -10.52 12.42
CA SER A 80 -11.92 -10.45 13.52
C SER A 80 -11.59 -9.02 13.94
N TRP A 81 -11.49 -8.10 12.97
CA TRP A 81 -11.23 -6.67 13.22
C TRP A 81 -12.37 -5.93 13.92
N LYS A 82 -13.56 -6.53 14.04
CA LYS A 82 -14.69 -6.00 14.80
C LYS A 82 -14.62 -6.25 16.31
N SER A 83 -13.48 -6.74 16.81
CA SER A 83 -13.26 -6.96 18.24
C SER A 83 -13.42 -5.66 19.04
N ASP A 84 -13.97 -5.80 20.25
CA ASP A 84 -14.18 -4.74 21.23
C ASP A 84 -13.04 -4.60 22.24
N ARG A 85 -11.94 -5.34 22.05
CA ARG A 85 -10.79 -5.37 22.97
C ARG A 85 -9.51 -4.88 22.29
N TRP A 86 -8.79 -3.96 22.93
CA TRP A 86 -7.51 -3.47 22.40
C TRP A 86 -6.44 -4.55 22.21
N PRO A 87 -6.19 -5.47 23.17
CA PRO A 87 -5.20 -6.53 22.98
C PRO A 87 -5.43 -7.33 21.69
N SER A 88 -6.69 -7.57 21.36
CA SER A 88 -7.11 -8.24 20.14
C SER A 88 -6.76 -7.47 18.88
N ILE A 89 -7.09 -6.17 18.86
CA ILE A 89 -6.79 -5.28 17.73
C ILE A 89 -5.27 -5.13 17.56
N ILE A 90 -4.53 -4.97 18.65
CA ILE A 90 -3.07 -4.90 18.65
C ILE A 90 -2.44 -6.20 18.14
N GLY A 91 -2.96 -7.36 18.57
CA GLY A 91 -2.53 -8.65 18.04
C GLY A 91 -2.76 -8.75 16.52
N LEU A 92 -3.93 -8.32 16.03
CA LEU A 92 -4.23 -8.28 14.60
C LEU A 92 -3.31 -7.33 13.82
N VAL A 93 -3.00 -6.15 14.40
CA VAL A 93 -2.03 -5.18 13.86
C VAL A 93 -0.66 -5.82 13.70
N GLU A 94 -0.17 -6.45 14.76
CA GLU A 94 1.13 -7.14 14.77
C GLU A 94 1.15 -8.24 13.71
N ALA A 95 0.13 -9.09 13.68
CA ALA A 95 0.03 -10.17 12.70
C ALA A 95 0.01 -9.66 11.26
N TYR A 96 -0.69 -8.56 10.99
CA TYR A 96 -0.75 -7.98 9.65
C TYR A 96 0.60 -7.44 9.19
N PHE A 97 1.25 -6.63 10.02
CA PHE A 97 2.54 -6.05 9.67
C PHE A 97 3.67 -7.08 9.61
N MET A 98 3.54 -8.19 10.33
CA MET A 98 4.44 -9.35 10.23
C MET A 98 4.11 -10.27 9.03
N GLY A 99 3.06 -9.95 8.24
CA GLY A 99 2.66 -10.72 7.06
C GLY A 99 1.99 -12.05 7.37
N LYS A 100 1.55 -12.27 8.61
CA LYS A 100 0.82 -13.47 9.06
C LYS A 100 -0.64 -13.47 8.61
N ILE A 101 -1.23 -12.29 8.44
CA ILE A 101 -2.55 -12.10 7.85
C ILE A 101 -2.46 -11.22 6.60
N SER A 102 -3.33 -11.49 5.62
CA SER A 102 -3.28 -10.84 4.30
C SER A 102 -4.03 -9.51 4.25
N TRP A 103 -4.94 -9.25 5.20
CA TRP A 103 -5.86 -8.12 5.15
C TRP A 103 -5.92 -7.34 6.47
N ALA A 104 -5.98 -6.01 6.35
CA ALA A 104 -6.25 -5.07 7.43
C ALA A 104 -7.10 -3.90 6.92
N PRO A 105 -7.83 -3.20 7.82
CA PRO A 105 -8.72 -2.12 7.43
C PRO A 105 -8.03 -0.81 7.03
N TRP A 106 -6.69 -0.70 7.08
CA TRP A 106 -5.95 0.48 6.63
C TRP A 106 -4.84 0.13 5.64
N ASN A 107 -4.38 1.13 4.89
CA ASN A 107 -3.30 0.97 3.91
C ASN A 107 -1.93 0.96 4.62
N GLY A 108 -1.60 -0.19 5.20
CA GLY A 108 -0.33 -0.40 5.90
C GLY A 108 0.82 -0.87 5.02
N ASP A 109 0.66 -0.91 3.68
CA ASP A 109 1.70 -1.41 2.76
C ASP A 109 3.02 -0.65 2.91
N SER A 110 2.93 0.67 3.15
CA SER A 110 4.09 1.52 3.44
C SER A 110 4.92 1.00 4.61
N ILE A 111 4.29 0.46 5.65
CA ILE A 111 4.95 -0.07 6.84
C ILE A 111 5.34 -1.54 6.63
N ARG A 112 4.47 -2.33 5.99
CA ARG A 112 4.69 -3.76 5.74
C ARG A 112 5.89 -3.98 4.81
N GLU A 113 5.96 -3.26 3.70
CA GLU A 113 6.97 -3.46 2.66
C GLU A 113 8.29 -2.72 2.93
N ARG A 114 8.22 -1.48 3.44
CA ARG A 114 9.43 -0.62 3.52
C ARG A 114 10.28 -0.86 4.76
N TRP A 115 9.74 -1.56 5.77
CA TRP A 115 10.42 -1.76 7.05
C TRP A 115 11.06 -3.15 7.14
N ALA A 116 12.37 -3.26 6.91
CA ALA A 116 13.06 -4.54 6.99
C ALA A 116 13.15 -5.10 8.43
N ASP A 117 13.42 -4.23 9.41
CA ASP A 117 13.54 -4.64 10.82
C ASP A 117 12.26 -4.30 11.60
N LYS A 118 11.42 -5.31 11.83
CA LYS A 118 10.17 -5.16 12.60
C LYS A 118 10.37 -5.14 14.12
N ARG A 119 11.58 -5.33 14.65
CA ARG A 119 11.80 -5.43 16.11
C ARG A 119 11.40 -4.18 16.89
N PRO A 120 11.78 -2.94 16.48
CA PRO A 120 11.32 -1.74 17.17
C PRO A 120 9.81 -1.56 17.05
N MET A 121 9.25 -1.94 15.89
CA MET A 121 7.82 -1.85 15.62
C MET A 121 6.98 -2.77 16.54
N LYS A 122 7.51 -3.95 16.85
CA LYS A 122 6.89 -4.88 17.81
C LYS A 122 6.69 -4.24 19.18
N ARG A 123 7.69 -3.47 19.63
CA ARG A 123 7.62 -2.73 20.89
C ARG A 123 6.60 -1.59 20.84
N PHE A 124 6.49 -0.90 19.70
CA PHE A 124 5.44 0.11 19.54
C PHE A 124 4.03 -0.46 19.69
N TRP A 125 3.74 -1.56 19.00
CA TRP A 125 2.43 -2.20 19.11
C TRP A 125 2.13 -2.60 20.55
N ARG A 126 3.11 -3.18 21.25
CA ARG A 126 2.99 -3.55 22.67
C ARG A 126 2.84 -2.37 23.60
N ALA A 127 3.41 -1.22 23.25
CA ALA A 127 3.28 0.03 24.00
C ALA A 127 1.96 0.77 23.72
N GLY A 128 1.08 0.27 22.85
CA GLY A 128 -0.15 0.98 22.50
C GLY A 128 0.03 2.02 21.42
N ILE A 129 1.08 1.93 20.62
CA ILE A 129 1.28 2.80 19.46
C ILE A 129 0.96 1.99 18.22
N ILE A 130 -0.04 2.43 17.46
CA ILE A 130 -0.48 1.77 16.21
C ILE A 130 -0.02 2.61 15.02
N PRO A 131 1.03 2.20 14.30
CA PRO A 131 1.46 2.82 13.05
C PRO A 131 0.32 2.80 12.02
N LEU A 132 0.00 3.96 11.47
CA LEU A 132 -0.94 4.09 10.36
C LEU A 132 -0.21 4.23 9.03
N HIS A 133 0.81 5.07 9.00
CA HIS A 133 1.51 5.39 7.76
C HIS A 133 2.93 5.85 8.05
N ILE A 134 3.87 5.43 7.19
CA ILE A 134 5.26 5.89 7.27
C ILE A 134 5.82 6.25 5.89
N GLN A 135 6.42 7.42 5.83
CA GLN A 135 7.18 7.90 4.69
C GLN A 135 8.60 8.22 5.17
N PRO A 136 9.63 7.50 4.70
CA PRO A 136 11.01 7.72 5.17
C PRO A 136 11.62 9.02 4.65
N GLY A 137 10.97 9.71 3.71
CA GLY A 137 11.52 10.88 3.00
C GLY A 137 12.56 10.49 1.95
N GLY A 138 13.30 11.47 1.45
CA GLY A 138 14.34 11.27 0.44
C GLY A 138 13.91 11.56 -1.00
N CYS A 139 14.83 11.31 -1.92
CA CYS A 139 14.59 11.39 -3.37
C CYS A 139 14.48 9.97 -3.95
N GLY A 140 13.40 9.68 -4.66
CA GLY A 140 13.16 8.35 -5.22
C GLY A 140 12.52 8.41 -6.60
N THR A 141 12.72 7.36 -7.40
CA THR A 141 11.93 7.11 -8.60
C THR A 141 11.18 5.80 -8.46
N TYR A 142 9.86 5.85 -8.49
CA TYR A 142 9.01 4.69 -8.34
C TYR A 142 7.87 4.68 -9.36
N LYS A 143 7.26 3.51 -9.51
CA LYS A 143 6.10 3.31 -10.37
C LYS A 143 4.86 3.56 -9.52
N LYS A 144 4.10 4.61 -9.84
CA LYS A 144 2.81 4.86 -9.21
C LYS A 144 1.77 3.98 -9.90
N THR A 145 1.19 3.05 -9.14
CA THR A 145 0.02 2.28 -9.57
C THR A 145 -1.19 3.08 -9.13
N ASP A 146 -1.88 3.71 -10.08
CA ASP A 146 -3.15 4.38 -9.78
C ASP A 146 -4.22 3.31 -9.50
N TRP A 147 -5.04 3.52 -8.47
CA TRP A 147 -6.12 2.59 -8.08
C TRP A 147 -7.21 2.61 -9.17
N LYS A 148 -7.55 1.43 -9.71
CA LYS A 148 -8.55 1.29 -10.77
C LYS A 148 -9.94 1.18 -10.17
N TRP A 149 -10.78 2.19 -10.36
CA TRP A 149 -12.19 2.09 -10.00
C TRP A 149 -13.07 1.44 -11.10
N TRP A 150 -12.54 1.23 -12.32
CA TRP A 150 -13.31 0.71 -13.45
C TRP A 150 -12.53 -0.36 -14.24
N LYS A 151 -13.21 -1.44 -14.65
CA LYS A 151 -12.62 -2.66 -15.25
C LYS A 151 -11.97 -2.47 -16.63
N TRP A 152 -12.23 -1.37 -17.36
CA TRP A 152 -11.69 -1.15 -18.72
C TRP A 152 -10.73 0.05 -18.83
N SER A 153 -10.29 0.66 -17.73
CA SER A 153 -9.29 1.72 -17.82
C SER A 153 -7.90 1.10 -17.96
N PHE A 154 -7.40 1.09 -19.19
CA PHE A 154 -5.98 0.91 -19.48
C PHE A 154 -5.21 2.14 -19.03
N GLU A 155 -5.09 2.34 -17.72
CA GLU A 155 -4.15 3.32 -17.20
C GLU A 155 -2.73 2.76 -17.34
N PHE A 156 -1.99 3.35 -18.28
CA PHE A 156 -0.57 3.09 -18.38
C PHE A 156 0.12 3.49 -17.08
N PRO A 157 1.02 2.64 -16.56
CA PRO A 157 1.70 2.94 -15.32
C PRO A 157 2.48 4.25 -15.44
N LYS A 158 2.37 5.11 -14.44
CA LYS A 158 3.09 6.38 -14.38
C LYS A 158 4.34 6.18 -13.53
N TRP A 159 5.49 6.56 -14.08
CA TRP A 159 6.70 6.74 -13.31
C TRP A 159 6.67 8.09 -12.63
N MET A 160 7.13 8.12 -11.39
CA MET A 160 7.21 9.29 -10.54
C MET A 160 8.64 9.40 -10.04
N GLN A 161 9.27 10.55 -10.27
CA GLN A 161 10.51 10.93 -9.60
C GLN A 161 10.13 12.02 -8.61
N SER A 162 10.31 11.78 -7.33
CA SER A 162 9.89 12.72 -6.30
C SER A 162 10.88 12.85 -5.16
N LYS A 163 10.85 14.02 -4.54
CA LYS A 163 11.49 14.40 -3.28
C LYS A 163 10.39 14.49 -2.24
N GLN A 164 10.50 13.66 -1.23
CA GLN A 164 9.50 13.46 -0.19
C GLN A 164 10.08 13.87 1.15
N ARG A 165 9.30 14.58 1.97
CA ARG A 165 9.65 14.80 3.37
C ARG A 165 9.32 13.53 4.15
N ALA A 166 10.10 13.24 5.19
CA ALA A 166 9.77 12.11 6.05
C ALA A 166 8.58 12.47 6.93
N HIS A 167 7.64 11.55 7.10
CA HIS A 167 6.58 11.68 8.10
C HIS A 167 6.17 10.33 8.64
N PHE A 168 5.75 10.32 9.89
CA PHE A 168 5.27 9.13 10.58
C PHE A 168 3.95 9.45 11.27
N VAL A 169 2.93 8.66 10.99
CA VAL A 169 1.57 8.83 11.51
C VAL A 169 1.16 7.59 12.26
N PHE A 170 0.66 7.76 13.48
CA PHE A 170 0.26 6.67 14.35
C PHE A 170 -0.90 7.07 15.28
N ILE A 171 -1.61 6.07 15.79
CA ILE A 171 -2.66 6.22 16.79
C ILE A 171 -2.13 5.82 18.15
N ILE A 172 -2.53 6.57 19.18
CA ILE A 172 -2.46 6.16 20.58
C ILE A 172 -3.89 5.98 21.10
N PRO A 173 -4.32 4.73 21.35
CA PRO A 173 -5.56 4.44 22.06
C PRO A 173 -5.54 5.03 23.47
N HIS A 174 -6.68 5.60 23.90
CA HIS A 174 -6.89 6.20 25.22
C HIS A 174 -6.03 7.42 25.53
N TYR A 175 -6.50 8.60 25.15
CA TYR A 175 -6.01 9.85 25.76
C TYR A 175 -6.94 10.38 26.89
N ASP A 176 -8.16 9.84 27.01
CA ASP A 176 -9.21 10.35 27.91
C ASP A 176 -9.11 9.83 29.36
N GLY A 177 -7.90 9.52 29.83
CA GLY A 177 -7.58 9.19 31.22
C GLY A 177 -7.95 10.29 32.24
N LEU A 178 -8.57 11.40 31.81
CA LEU A 178 -8.96 12.52 32.67
C LEU A 178 -10.42 12.49 33.15
N ARG A 179 -11.33 11.68 32.58
CA ARG A 179 -12.77 11.80 32.96
C ARG A 179 -13.51 10.52 33.37
N LYS A 180 -13.04 9.31 33.05
CA LYS A 180 -13.71 8.08 33.49
C LYS A 180 -12.72 7.00 33.86
N LYS A 181 -13.03 6.27 34.94
CA LYS A 181 -12.37 5.04 35.40
C LYS A 181 -12.24 4.04 34.24
N THR A 182 -11.15 4.09 33.50
CA THR A 182 -10.74 3.07 32.53
C THR A 182 -10.18 1.87 33.29
N SER A 183 -10.13 0.72 32.62
CA SER A 183 -9.69 -0.56 33.21
C SER A 183 -8.19 -0.62 33.56
N HIS A 184 -7.38 0.35 33.11
CA HIS A 184 -5.91 0.34 33.22
C HIS A 184 -5.32 1.76 33.44
N PRO A 185 -5.62 2.41 34.58
CA PRO A 185 -5.15 3.78 34.88
C PRO A 185 -3.62 3.92 34.87
N GLU A 186 -2.88 2.87 35.17
CA GLU A 186 -1.42 2.82 35.20
C GLU A 186 -0.77 3.11 33.84
N HIS A 187 -1.45 2.80 32.74
CA HIS A 187 -0.92 2.98 31.39
C HIS A 187 -1.32 4.30 30.75
N ASP A 188 -2.42 4.90 31.20
CA ASP A 188 -2.93 6.17 30.68
C ASP A 188 -1.98 7.33 31.02
N ALA A 189 -1.40 7.33 32.23
CA ALA A 189 -0.41 8.31 32.65
C ALA A 189 0.84 8.29 31.75
N ALA A 190 1.42 7.11 31.50
CA ALA A 190 2.62 6.98 30.66
C ALA A 190 2.37 7.39 29.20
N ARG A 191 1.18 7.13 28.64
CA ARG A 191 0.80 7.59 27.29
C ARG A 191 0.64 9.10 27.24
N GLN A 192 0.09 9.70 28.29
CA GLN A 192 -0.06 11.14 28.41
C GLN A 192 1.31 11.83 28.55
N ASP A 193 2.18 11.30 29.42
CA ASP A 193 3.55 11.78 29.58
C ASP A 193 4.33 11.67 28.26
N PHE A 194 4.13 10.60 27.51
CA PHE A 194 4.69 10.46 26.17
C PHE A 194 4.18 11.51 25.19
N LEU A 195 2.88 11.79 25.15
CA LEU A 195 2.31 12.85 24.30
C LEU A 195 2.85 14.24 24.67
N TYR A 196 2.94 14.55 25.97
CA TYR A 196 3.54 15.80 26.43
C TYR A 196 5.02 15.88 26.08
N TYR A 197 5.76 14.78 26.27
CA TYR A 197 7.17 14.72 25.94
C TYR A 197 7.40 14.95 24.44
N LEU A 198 6.58 14.34 23.58
CA LEU A 198 6.62 14.56 22.12
C LEU A 198 6.36 16.02 21.75
N LEU A 199 5.31 16.62 22.31
CA LEU A 199 4.94 18.02 22.02
C LEU A 199 6.00 19.02 22.53
N ALA A 200 6.75 18.66 23.57
CA ALA A 200 7.85 19.44 24.11
C ALA A 200 9.16 19.29 23.31
N GLN A 201 9.24 18.37 22.34
CA GLN A 201 10.42 18.25 21.49
C GLN A 201 10.44 19.32 20.40
N TYR A 202 11.64 19.85 20.12
CA TYR A 202 11.87 20.86 19.09
C TYR A 202 12.56 20.31 17.82
N GLU A 203 12.98 19.04 17.84
CA GLU A 203 13.74 18.43 16.73
C GLU A 203 12.87 18.24 15.47
N TYR A 204 11.63 17.80 15.66
CA TYR A 204 10.65 17.63 14.58
C TYR A 204 9.31 18.25 14.96
N PRO A 205 8.62 18.91 14.02
CA PRO A 205 7.21 19.25 14.17
C PRO A 205 6.34 18.04 14.50
N VAL A 206 5.53 18.18 15.55
CA VAL A 206 4.55 17.20 16.00
C VAL A 206 3.17 17.85 15.98
N SER A 207 2.21 17.16 15.35
CA SER A 207 0.79 17.51 15.42
C SER A 207 0.00 16.35 16.03
N VAL A 208 -0.91 16.68 16.95
CA VAL A 208 -1.75 15.74 17.68
C VAL A 208 -3.21 16.15 17.52
N SER A 209 -4.01 15.21 17.05
CA SER A 209 -5.45 15.35 16.92
C SER A 209 -6.16 14.45 17.92
N TYR A 210 -7.03 15.04 18.74
CA TYR A 210 -7.79 14.32 19.76
C TYR A 210 -9.21 14.04 19.28
N TRP A 211 -9.65 12.79 19.37
CA TRP A 211 -10.96 12.35 18.90
C TRP A 211 -11.76 11.72 20.03
N ASN A 212 -13.02 12.14 20.21
CA ASN A 212 -13.93 11.35 21.03
C ASN A 212 -14.36 10.09 20.29
N GLY A 213 -14.87 9.11 21.03
CA GLY A 213 -15.49 7.90 20.51
C GLY A 213 -16.80 8.10 19.72
N MET A 214 -17.02 9.29 19.16
CA MET A 214 -18.16 9.66 18.32
C MET A 214 -17.71 10.29 17.00
N HIS A 215 -16.43 10.19 16.65
CA HIS A 215 -15.82 10.85 15.48
C HIS A 215 -15.89 12.37 15.51
N GLU A 216 -16.04 12.97 16.69
CA GLU A 216 -15.96 14.41 16.83
C GLU A 216 -14.56 14.77 17.34
N PRO A 217 -13.86 15.69 16.65
CA PRO A 217 -12.59 16.19 17.15
C PRO A 217 -12.84 16.93 18.47
N LEU A 218 -12.18 16.52 19.55
CA LEU A 218 -12.25 17.18 20.85
C LEU A 218 -11.28 18.35 20.97
N GLY A 219 -10.22 18.35 20.16
CA GLY A 219 -9.24 19.42 20.15
C GLY A 219 -7.98 19.04 19.40
N GLN A 220 -7.05 19.99 19.36
CA GLN A 220 -5.76 19.86 18.70
C GLN A 220 -4.65 20.37 19.60
N ALA A 221 -3.51 19.72 19.53
CA ALA A 221 -2.26 20.25 20.06
C ALA A 221 -1.18 20.12 18.98
N SER A 222 -0.27 21.08 18.94
CA SER A 222 0.91 21.04 18.09
C SER A 222 2.12 21.53 18.89
N SER A 223 3.30 21.00 18.59
CA SER A 223 4.54 21.63 19.04
C SER A 223 4.62 23.07 18.53
N GLU A 224 5.28 23.96 19.26
CA GLU A 224 5.49 25.37 18.85
C GLU A 224 6.26 25.48 17.52
N THR A 225 7.12 24.49 17.25
CA THR A 225 7.58 24.15 15.90
C THR A 225 6.39 23.66 15.09
N GLN A 226 5.64 24.60 14.50
CA GLN A 226 4.48 24.31 13.67
C GLN A 226 4.87 23.31 12.56
N SER A 227 3.94 22.41 12.23
CA SER A 227 3.98 21.66 10.97
C SER A 227 4.36 22.61 9.84
N GLY A 228 5.19 22.16 8.88
CA GLY A 228 5.59 23.01 7.76
C GLY A 228 4.36 23.70 7.14
N PRO A 229 4.45 24.99 6.73
CA PRO A 229 3.30 25.75 6.26
C PRO A 229 2.47 24.97 5.23
N ALA A 230 1.16 25.21 5.13
CA ALA A 230 0.29 24.54 4.14
C ALA A 230 0.81 24.66 2.69
N ASP A 231 1.48 25.77 2.40
CA ASP A 231 2.10 26.05 1.11
C ASP A 231 3.44 25.32 0.89
N TYR A 232 3.99 24.70 1.93
CA TYR A 232 5.23 23.96 1.85
C TYR A 232 4.97 22.53 1.35
N PRO A 233 5.69 22.08 0.30
CA PRO A 233 5.37 20.80 -0.32
C PRO A 233 5.84 19.61 0.51
N LEU A 234 4.93 18.67 0.77
CA LEU A 234 5.25 17.36 1.34
C LEU A 234 5.99 16.49 0.33
N GLU A 235 5.58 16.61 -0.94
CA GLU A 235 6.17 15.91 -2.06
C GLU A 235 6.26 16.82 -3.29
N CYS A 236 7.47 16.94 -3.83
CA CYS A 236 7.75 17.63 -5.08
C CYS A 236 8.38 16.68 -6.09
N GLY A 237 8.01 16.78 -7.37
CA GLY A 237 8.63 15.94 -8.38
C GLY A 237 7.97 15.99 -9.73
N ALA A 238 8.40 15.09 -10.61
CA ALA A 238 7.88 14.94 -11.96
C ALA A 238 7.14 13.61 -12.13
N GLN A 239 6.13 13.62 -13.00
CA GLN A 239 5.39 12.42 -13.40
C GLN A 239 5.49 12.21 -14.91
N SER A 240 5.77 10.98 -15.33
CA SER A 240 5.88 10.61 -16.75
C SER A 240 5.40 9.19 -16.99
N ARG A 241 4.79 8.94 -18.16
CA ARG A 241 4.50 7.56 -18.61
C ARG A 241 5.78 6.79 -18.96
N PHE A 242 6.84 7.50 -19.32
CA PHE A 242 8.14 6.92 -19.65
C PHE A 242 9.16 7.37 -18.62
N LYS A 243 9.78 6.40 -17.93
CA LYS A 243 10.80 6.66 -16.90
C LYS A 243 11.91 7.58 -17.41
N TYR A 244 12.38 7.34 -18.63
CA TYR A 244 13.47 8.11 -19.26
C TYR A 244 13.14 9.58 -19.55
N LEU A 245 11.86 9.95 -19.60
CA LEU A 245 11.44 11.34 -19.80
C LEU A 245 11.34 12.13 -18.49
N LEU A 246 11.47 11.48 -17.32
CA LEU A 246 11.38 12.16 -16.02
C LEU A 246 12.40 13.30 -15.85
N PRO A 247 13.69 13.14 -16.19
CA PRO A 247 14.69 14.20 -16.01
C PRO A 247 14.43 15.46 -16.84
N PHE A 248 13.63 15.37 -17.90
CA PHE A 248 13.31 16.50 -18.78
C PHE A 248 12.03 17.24 -18.37
N LYS A 249 11.29 16.72 -17.38
CA LYS A 249 10.07 17.34 -16.89
C LYS A 249 10.39 18.25 -15.71
N ARG A 250 9.68 19.37 -15.62
CA ARG A 250 9.77 20.26 -14.47
C ARG A 250 9.14 19.61 -13.25
N ASP A 251 9.80 19.76 -12.11
CA ASP A 251 9.22 19.41 -10.83
C ASP A 251 7.97 20.26 -10.56
N ARG A 252 6.97 19.62 -9.99
CA ARG A 252 5.74 20.25 -9.51
C ARG A 252 5.43 19.72 -8.12
N VAL A 253 4.62 20.46 -7.37
CA VAL A 253 4.08 19.97 -6.11
C VAL A 253 3.15 18.79 -6.42
N LEU A 254 3.50 17.61 -5.92
CA LEU A 254 2.73 16.38 -6.09
C LEU A 254 1.79 16.17 -4.91
N ALA A 255 2.25 16.52 -3.71
CA ALA A 255 1.44 16.57 -2.50
C ALA A 255 1.82 17.82 -1.69
N LYS A 256 0.81 18.58 -1.27
CA LYS A 256 1.00 19.69 -0.34
C LYS A 256 1.20 19.16 1.07
N GLY A 257 1.88 19.93 1.91
CA GLY A 257 1.85 19.71 3.36
C GLY A 257 0.41 19.82 3.87
N LEU A 258 0.13 19.19 5.01
CA LEU A 258 -1.17 19.39 5.66
C LEU A 258 -1.29 20.81 6.23
N GLY A 259 -0.17 21.49 6.53
CA GLY A 259 -0.20 22.78 7.20
C GLY A 259 -0.90 22.65 8.56
N GLU A 260 -1.97 23.41 8.76
CA GLU A 260 -2.84 23.34 9.94
C GLU A 260 -3.88 22.21 9.87
N GLU A 261 -4.04 21.58 8.70
CA GLU A 261 -5.03 20.51 8.53
C GLU A 261 -4.73 19.31 9.42
N ILE A 262 -5.80 18.85 10.07
CA ILE A 262 -5.76 17.78 11.03
C ILE A 262 -5.61 16.45 10.30
N PRO A 263 -4.65 15.58 10.66
CA PRO A 263 -4.63 14.23 10.15
C PRO A 263 -5.88 13.49 10.62
N GLN A 264 -6.87 13.38 9.73
CA GLN A 264 -8.07 12.60 9.97
C GLN A 264 -7.74 11.12 9.82
N LEU A 265 -8.26 10.31 10.74
CA LEU A 265 -8.06 8.88 10.70
C LEU A 265 -8.62 8.26 9.41
N ASP A 266 -9.69 8.84 8.85
CA ASP A 266 -10.28 8.48 7.55
C ASP A 266 -9.30 8.49 6.38
N HIS A 267 -8.25 9.32 6.44
CA HIS A 267 -7.25 9.37 5.38
C HIS A 267 -6.38 8.11 5.31
N TYR A 268 -6.37 7.31 6.38
CA TYR A 268 -5.50 6.15 6.52
C TYR A 268 -6.25 4.82 6.49
N ILE A 269 -7.55 4.81 6.84
CA ILE A 269 -8.39 3.61 6.80
C ILE A 269 -8.97 3.43 5.39
N LEU A 270 -8.82 2.22 4.82
CA LEU A 270 -9.28 1.86 3.47
C LEU A 270 -10.80 1.78 3.37
N ASP A 271 -11.43 1.27 4.44
CA ASP A 271 -12.87 1.09 4.55
C ASP A 271 -13.45 2.02 5.62
N SER A 272 -14.74 2.35 5.52
CA SER A 272 -15.44 3.10 6.57
C SER A 272 -15.15 2.52 7.97
N TYR A 273 -15.10 3.38 8.99
CA TYR A 273 -14.95 3.05 10.42
C TYR A 273 -15.81 1.89 10.94
N THR A 274 -16.87 1.51 10.22
CA THR A 274 -17.65 0.29 10.47
C THR A 274 -16.80 -0.98 10.62
N GLN A 275 -15.60 -1.03 10.03
CA GLN A 275 -14.69 -2.17 10.15
C GLN A 275 -13.80 -2.13 11.41
N LEU A 276 -13.71 -0.98 12.09
CA LEU A 276 -12.96 -0.79 13.34
C LEU A 276 -13.86 -0.16 14.43
N PRO A 277 -14.89 -0.89 14.89
CA PRO A 277 -15.86 -0.37 15.85
C PRO A 277 -15.24 0.07 17.18
N LEU A 278 -14.11 -0.51 17.57
CA LEU A 278 -13.42 -0.11 18.80
C LEU A 278 -12.77 1.27 18.67
N VAL A 279 -12.09 1.52 17.55
CA VAL A 279 -11.40 2.80 17.29
C VAL A 279 -12.41 3.92 17.10
N SER A 280 -13.56 3.64 16.46
CA SER A 280 -14.64 4.62 16.31
C SER A 280 -15.32 5.00 17.62
N ARG A 281 -15.49 4.05 18.53
CA ARG A 281 -16.23 4.23 19.79
C ARG A 281 -15.39 4.70 20.97
N GLN A 282 -14.06 4.67 20.84
CA GLN A 282 -13.16 5.01 21.93
C GLN A 282 -12.29 6.21 21.60
N ALA A 283 -11.98 6.98 22.64
CA ALA A 283 -11.12 8.13 22.53
C ALA A 283 -9.70 7.73 22.13
N HIS A 284 -9.12 8.44 21.19
CA HIS A 284 -7.79 8.18 20.68
C HIS A 284 -7.13 9.47 20.19
N ALA A 285 -5.80 9.47 20.16
CA ALA A 285 -5.01 10.55 19.58
C ALA A 285 -4.38 10.07 18.26
N VAL A 286 -4.52 10.86 17.21
CA VAL A 286 -3.78 10.68 15.95
C VAL A 286 -2.60 11.63 15.99
N VAL A 287 -1.39 11.07 15.94
CA VAL A 287 -0.14 11.82 16.02
C VAL A 287 0.55 11.75 14.66
N ARG A 288 1.01 12.90 14.19
CA ARG A 288 1.87 13.02 13.00
C ARG A 288 3.16 13.74 13.38
N VAL A 289 4.27 13.09 13.09
CA VAL A 289 5.62 13.64 13.19
C VAL A 289 6.16 13.84 11.78
N GLU A 290 6.76 14.99 11.50
CA GLU A 290 7.18 15.36 10.15
C GLU A 290 8.56 16.03 10.12
N ALA A 291 9.45 15.58 9.24
CA ALA A 291 10.76 16.19 9.04
C ALA A 291 10.65 17.45 8.18
N LEU A 292 11.38 18.53 8.50
CA LEU A 292 11.32 19.82 7.77
C LEU A 292 12.01 19.79 6.40
N ASP A 293 12.89 18.84 6.16
CA ASP A 293 13.63 18.70 4.91
C ASP A 293 13.24 17.43 4.13
N TYR A 294 13.83 17.28 2.95
CA TYR A 294 13.62 16.12 2.06
C TYR A 294 14.65 15.00 2.31
N THR A 295 15.38 15.03 3.42
CA THR A 295 16.37 13.98 3.70
C THR A 295 15.67 12.73 4.22
N PRO A 296 16.22 11.53 3.94
CA PRO A 296 15.72 10.32 4.56
C PRO A 296 15.90 10.38 6.08
N GLN A 297 14.82 10.17 6.84
CA GLN A 297 14.81 10.22 8.31
C GLN A 297 14.12 8.99 8.90
N ARG A 298 14.63 8.53 10.04
CA ARG A 298 14.10 7.39 10.81
C ARG A 298 13.21 7.88 11.95
N LEU A 299 12.11 8.54 11.58
CA LEU A 299 11.17 9.13 12.54
C LEU A 299 10.53 8.09 13.47
N ASP A 300 10.42 6.83 13.03
CA ASP A 300 10.02 5.73 13.89
C ASP A 300 10.99 5.51 15.06
N LEU A 301 12.30 5.54 14.83
CA LEU A 301 13.31 5.34 15.88
C LEU A 301 13.33 6.51 16.83
N TRP A 302 13.21 7.72 16.29
CA TRP A 302 13.08 8.92 17.09
C TRP A 302 11.85 8.88 18.01
N VAL A 303 10.66 8.56 17.45
CA VAL A 303 9.44 8.38 18.26
C VAL A 303 9.61 7.27 19.30
N TYR A 304 10.37 6.21 18.97
CA TYR A 304 10.63 5.10 19.89
C TYR A 304 11.50 5.54 21.07
N ASP A 305 12.53 6.33 20.82
CA ASP A 305 13.37 6.91 21.86
C ASP A 305 12.60 7.91 22.72
N CYS A 306 11.71 8.71 22.13
CA CYS A 306 10.79 9.56 22.88
C CYS A 306 9.88 8.73 23.80
N ALA A 307 9.27 7.66 23.29
CA ALA A 307 8.42 6.77 24.07
C ALA A 307 9.19 6.13 25.24
N ARG A 308 10.39 5.61 24.97
CA ARG A 308 11.27 5.04 26.00
C ARG A 308 11.67 6.05 27.06
N THR A 309 11.99 7.28 26.67
CA THR A 309 12.42 8.35 27.59
C THR A 309 11.25 8.83 28.46
N ALA A 310 10.04 8.87 27.91
CA ALA A 310 8.82 9.15 28.65
C ALA A 310 8.37 8.00 29.56
N GLY A 311 9.11 6.89 29.62
CA GLY A 311 8.79 5.73 30.46
C GLY A 311 7.67 4.85 29.92
N LEU A 312 7.32 4.98 28.63
CA LEU A 312 6.34 4.10 28.00
C LEU A 312 6.93 2.70 27.83
N ALA A 313 6.46 1.77 28.66
CA ALA A 313 6.84 0.36 28.62
C ALA A 313 5.88 -0.49 27.77
N ASP A 314 6.26 -1.74 27.50
CA ASP A 314 5.36 -2.73 26.90
C ASP A 314 4.13 -2.91 27.83
N ILE A 315 2.95 -2.58 27.34
CA ILE A 315 1.67 -2.66 28.05
C ILE A 315 1.12 -4.08 27.96
N TRP A 316 1.23 -4.69 26.77
CA TRP A 316 0.76 -6.05 26.54
C TRP A 316 1.92 -7.01 26.36
N ALA A 317 1.86 -8.13 27.09
CA ALA A 317 2.81 -9.21 26.94
C ALA A 317 2.59 -9.97 25.62
N GLU A 318 3.67 -10.52 25.06
CA GLU A 318 3.62 -11.32 23.82
C GLU A 318 2.62 -12.47 23.89
N ASP A 319 2.63 -13.20 25.01
CA ASP A 319 1.79 -14.36 25.23
C ASP A 319 0.31 -13.97 25.32
N GLU A 320 0.03 -12.80 25.88
CA GLU A 320 -1.33 -12.27 25.97
C GLU A 320 -1.87 -11.94 24.58
N LEU A 321 -1.12 -11.18 23.77
CA LEU A 321 -1.50 -10.82 22.41
C LEU A 321 -1.71 -12.06 21.55
N SER A 322 -0.79 -13.03 21.64
CA SER A 322 -0.85 -14.30 20.90
C SER A 322 -2.09 -15.11 21.27
N ARG A 323 -2.41 -15.20 22.57
CA ARG A 323 -3.61 -15.90 23.06
C ARG A 323 -4.91 -15.21 22.61
N GLN A 324 -4.99 -13.89 22.71
CA GLN A 324 -6.19 -13.14 22.27
C GLN A 324 -6.40 -13.26 20.77
N LEU A 325 -5.33 -13.13 19.99
CA LEU A 325 -5.37 -13.31 18.55
C LEU A 325 -5.77 -14.73 18.16
N GLY A 326 -5.18 -15.74 18.78
CA GLY A 326 -5.55 -17.15 18.57
C GLY A 326 -7.04 -17.40 18.85
N GLY A 327 -7.56 -16.89 19.97
CA GLY A 327 -8.97 -17.01 20.31
C GLY A 327 -9.90 -16.34 19.29
N ILE A 328 -9.53 -15.17 18.77
CA ILE A 328 -10.35 -14.46 17.78
C ILE A 328 -10.33 -15.11 16.41
N LEU A 329 -9.15 -15.55 15.95
CA LEU A 329 -9.04 -16.24 14.67
C LEU A 329 -9.79 -17.58 14.72
N GLN A 330 -9.69 -18.31 15.83
CA GLN A 330 -10.48 -19.53 16.02
C GLN A 330 -11.99 -19.24 16.01
N ALA A 331 -12.44 -18.18 16.69
CA ALA A 331 -13.85 -17.79 16.73
C ALA A 331 -14.41 -17.38 15.36
N THR A 332 -13.58 -16.87 14.44
CA THR A 332 -14.00 -16.52 13.07
C THR A 332 -13.84 -17.66 12.06
N GLY A 333 -13.34 -18.83 12.50
CA GLY A 333 -13.13 -20.02 11.66
C GLY A 333 -11.79 -20.04 10.94
N LEU A 334 -10.84 -19.17 11.32
CA LEU A 334 -9.48 -19.16 10.81
C LEU A 334 -8.60 -20.06 11.68
N TYR A 335 -8.25 -21.23 11.17
CA TYR A 335 -7.34 -22.15 11.86
C TYR A 335 -5.88 -21.72 11.65
N THR A 336 -5.18 -21.47 12.75
CA THR A 336 -3.81 -20.92 12.76
C THR A 336 -2.77 -21.96 13.19
N GLY A 337 -2.96 -23.23 12.79
CA GLY A 337 -2.16 -24.38 13.26
C GLY A 337 -0.63 -24.31 13.10
N SER A 338 -0.08 -23.23 12.55
CA SER A 338 1.37 -23.03 12.37
C SER A 338 1.84 -21.57 12.47
N LEU A 339 1.00 -20.62 12.93
CA LEU A 339 1.33 -19.19 12.85
C LEU A 339 2.19 -18.64 14.00
N TRP A 340 2.59 -19.47 14.97
CA TRP A 340 3.32 -19.03 16.17
C TRP A 340 4.57 -19.87 16.41
#